data_AF-A0A966UVH7-F1
#
_entry.id   AF-A0A966UVH7-F1
#
_cell.length_a   1.000
_cell.length_b   1.000
_cell.length_c   1.000
_cell.angle_alpha   90.00
_cell.angle_beta   90.00
_cell.angle_gamma   90.00
#
_symmetry.space_group_name_H-M   'P 1'
#
loop_
_entity.id
_entity.type
_entity.pdbx_description
1 polymer ?
#
loop_
_entity_poly.entity_id
_entity_poly.type
_entity_poly.pdbx_seq_one_letter_code
_entity_poly.pdbx_strand_id
1 'polypeptide(L)'
;MNSSPLRVSSIACVLAVLIGPAFSQTNSPSAADPKPAPGSPGATRAAVMQVFADPDFRKRAIENFNISSDLEPKLPANEKEAFTKIADLAATDVVKAYFELKSKITPESSAVFDFTLGSIAYQLNRPNEAAKYLESATRKFPAYLRAYKNLGLIQ
;
A
#
# COMPACT_ATOMS: atom_id res chain seq x y z
N MET A 1 31.24 25.52 -23.41
CA MET A 1 30.85 26.30 -22.21
C MET A 1 29.39 26.68 -22.43
N ASN A 2 28.38 26.31 -21.65
CA ASN A 2 28.30 25.89 -20.26
C ASN A 2 27.01 25.05 -20.13
N SER A 3 27.11 23.78 -19.75
CA SER A 3 25.95 22.94 -19.45
C SER A 3 25.86 22.81 -17.94
N SER A 4 24.89 23.50 -17.33
CA SER A 4 24.58 23.37 -15.91
C SER A 4 23.83 22.05 -15.66
N PRO A 5 24.21 21.23 -14.68
CA PRO A 5 23.49 20.00 -14.36
C PRO A 5 22.29 20.29 -13.45
N LEU A 6 21.11 19.80 -13.86
CA LEU A 6 19.94 19.66 -13.00
C LEU A 6 20.29 18.70 -11.85
N ARG A 7 20.37 19.25 -10.63
CA ARG A 7 20.56 18.48 -9.40
C ARG A 7 19.33 17.62 -9.16
N VAL A 8 19.50 16.31 -9.32
CA VAL A 8 18.60 15.27 -8.83
C VAL A 8 18.59 15.34 -7.31
N SER A 9 17.57 15.98 -6.73
CA SER A 9 17.27 15.87 -5.31
C SER A 9 16.10 14.89 -5.15
N SER A 10 16.41 13.60 -5.26
CA SER A 10 15.49 12.48 -4.99
C SER A 10 16.11 11.59 -3.93
N ILE A 11 16.28 12.10 -2.72
CA ILE A 11 16.61 11.31 -1.53
C ILE A 11 15.87 11.91 -0.34
N ALA A 12 14.54 11.85 -0.39
CA ALA A 12 13.66 12.13 0.73
C ALA A 12 12.34 11.40 0.53
N CYS A 13 12.40 10.08 0.36
CA CYS A 13 11.21 9.24 0.45
C CYS A 13 11.53 7.88 1.09
N VAL A 14 12.37 7.91 2.11
CA VAL A 14 12.55 6.78 3.02
C VAL A 14 12.16 7.27 4.41
N LEU A 15 10.84 7.25 4.66
CA LEU A 15 10.19 6.96 5.97
C LEU A 15 8.66 7.16 5.94
N ALA A 16 8.06 7.74 4.89
CA ALA A 16 6.63 8.08 4.89
C ALA A 16 5.66 6.92 4.54
N VAL A 17 6.13 5.67 4.45
CA VAL A 17 5.28 4.51 4.13
C VAL A 17 5.32 3.43 5.24
N LEU A 18 6.00 3.71 6.37
CA LEU A 18 6.00 2.85 7.56
C LEU A 18 5.50 3.54 8.85
N ILE A 19 5.24 4.86 8.79
CA ILE A 19 4.51 5.60 9.82
C ILE A 19 3.44 6.35 9.04
N GLY A 20 2.17 6.00 9.27
CA GLY A 20 1.06 6.70 8.62
C GLY A 20 1.18 8.21 8.85
N PRO A 21 0.76 9.06 7.90
CA PRO A 21 0.68 10.47 8.19
C PRO A 21 -0.20 10.64 9.42
N ALA A 22 0.33 11.33 10.44
CA ALA A 22 -0.46 11.91 11.49
C ALA A 22 -1.43 12.88 10.81
N PHE A 23 -2.60 12.37 10.41
CA PHE A 23 -3.75 13.20 10.13
C PHE A 23 -4.14 13.83 11.47
N SER A 24 -3.63 15.04 11.72
CA SER A 24 -4.29 15.96 12.63
C SER A 24 -5.68 16.24 12.04
N GLN A 25 -6.65 15.40 12.38
CA GLN A 25 -8.05 15.67 12.14
C GLN A 25 -8.49 16.77 13.12
N THR A 26 -8.36 18.03 12.73
CA THR A 26 -9.38 19.02 13.11
C THR A 26 -10.46 19.02 12.03
N ASN A 27 -10.97 17.84 11.68
CA ASN A 27 -12.18 17.73 10.90
C ASN A 27 -13.29 17.40 11.88
N SER A 28 -13.86 18.45 12.48
CA SER A 28 -15.26 18.39 12.88
C SER A 28 -16.04 17.81 11.70
N PRO A 29 -16.89 16.78 11.88
CA PRO A 29 -17.70 16.29 10.78
C PRO A 29 -18.55 17.45 10.27
N SER A 30 -18.23 17.93 9.07
CA SER A 30 -19.02 18.97 8.42
C SER A 30 -20.47 18.50 8.38
N ALA A 31 -21.38 19.31 8.90
CA ALA A 31 -22.81 19.01 8.91
C ALA A 31 -23.45 19.05 7.50
N ALA A 32 -22.69 19.47 6.49
CA ALA A 32 -23.13 19.53 5.11
C ALA A 32 -23.10 18.16 4.43
N ASP A 33 -24.06 17.92 3.53
CA ASP A 33 -24.06 16.73 2.69
C ASP A 33 -22.76 16.65 1.86
N PRO A 34 -22.16 15.44 1.74
CA PRO A 34 -20.99 15.26 0.89
C PRO A 34 -21.35 15.62 -0.54
N LYS A 35 -20.50 16.44 -1.19
CA LYS A 35 -20.69 16.80 -2.59
C LYS A 35 -20.71 15.51 -3.44
N PRO A 36 -21.78 15.25 -4.23
CA PRO A 36 -21.86 14.06 -5.06
C PRO A 36 -20.69 13.97 -6.03
N ALA A 37 -20.18 12.76 -6.26
CA ALA A 37 -19.23 12.52 -7.34
C ALA A 37 -19.91 12.80 -8.69
N PRO A 38 -19.18 13.34 -9.70
CA PRO A 38 -19.74 13.58 -11.03
C PRO A 38 -20.38 12.31 -11.62
N GLY A 39 -21.65 12.39 -12.04
CA GLY A 39 -22.40 11.26 -12.61
C GLY A 39 -23.08 10.34 -11.59
N SER A 40 -22.94 10.58 -10.29
CA SER A 40 -23.75 9.90 -9.28
C SER A 40 -25.10 10.60 -9.07
N PRO A 41 -26.20 9.87 -8.77
CA PRO A 41 -27.52 10.48 -8.49
C PRO A 41 -27.56 11.44 -7.29
N GLY A 42 -26.44 11.67 -6.60
CA GLY A 42 -26.38 12.44 -5.36
C GLY A 42 -27.06 11.71 -4.21
N ALA A 43 -26.30 10.87 -3.50
CA ALA A 43 -26.79 10.30 -2.25
C ALA A 43 -26.73 11.37 -1.15
N THR A 44 -27.89 11.75 -0.60
CA THR A 44 -27.95 12.63 0.58
C THR A 44 -27.37 11.90 1.79
N ARG A 45 -26.84 12.64 2.78
CA ARG A 45 -26.35 12.03 4.03
C ARG A 45 -27.44 11.21 4.71
N ALA A 46 -28.68 11.68 4.68
CA ALA A 46 -29.82 10.94 5.21
C ALA A 46 -30.02 9.58 4.51
N ALA A 47 -29.94 9.53 3.18
CA ALA A 47 -30.04 8.29 2.42
C ALA A 47 -28.89 7.33 2.72
N VAL A 48 -27.66 7.85 2.82
CA VAL A 48 -26.49 7.06 3.21
C VAL A 48 -26.66 6.49 4.62
N MET A 49 -27.14 7.30 5.58
CA MET A 49 -27.40 6.84 6.95
C MET A 49 -28.49 5.78 7.03
N GLN A 50 -29.49 5.79 6.14
CA GLN A 50 -30.47 4.71 6.06
C GLN A 50 -29.85 3.39 5.61
N VAL A 51 -28.89 3.41 4.67
CA VAL A 51 -28.13 2.21 4.27
C VAL A 51 -27.30 1.65 5.43
N PHE A 52 -26.63 2.50 6.20
CA PHE A 52 -25.88 2.07 7.40
C PHE A 52 -26.80 1.64 8.56
N ALA A 53 -28.04 2.13 8.59
CA ALA A 53 -29.06 1.74 9.57
C ALA A 53 -29.74 0.41 9.22
N ASP A 54 -29.57 -0.10 7.99
CA ASP A 54 -30.14 -1.38 7.55
C ASP A 54 -29.48 -2.56 8.31
N PRO A 55 -30.28 -3.40 8.99
CA PRO A 55 -29.74 -4.49 9.81
C PRO A 55 -29.02 -5.57 8.99
N ASP A 56 -29.46 -5.85 7.76
CA ASP A 56 -28.81 -6.83 6.89
C ASP A 56 -27.49 -6.31 6.35
N PHE A 57 -27.42 -5.03 5.97
CA PHE A 57 -26.19 -4.34 5.63
C PHE A 57 -25.21 -4.38 6.80
N ARG A 58 -25.64 -4.03 8.02
CA ARG A 58 -24.77 -4.11 9.21
C ARG A 58 -24.24 -5.52 9.45
N LYS A 59 -25.10 -6.54 9.33
CA LYS A 59 -24.72 -7.94 9.50
C LYS A 59 -23.66 -8.36 8.48
N ARG A 60 -23.92 -8.13 7.19
CA ARG A 60 -22.95 -8.42 6.11
C ARG A 60 -21.67 -7.61 6.24
N ALA A 61 -21.77 -6.34 6.64
CA ALA A 61 -20.62 -5.49 6.87
C ALA A 61 -19.76 -6.04 8.02
N ILE A 62 -20.35 -6.35 9.17
CA ILE A 62 -19.65 -6.92 10.34
C ILE A 62 -19.04 -8.29 10.00
N GLU A 63 -19.79 -9.15 9.31
CA GLU A 63 -19.28 -10.44 8.82
C GLU A 63 -18.07 -10.23 7.90
N ASN A 64 -18.18 -9.33 6.92
CA ASN A 64 -17.10 -9.03 5.99
C ASN A 64 -15.88 -8.36 6.68
N PHE A 65 -16.12 -7.47 7.64
CA PHE A 65 -15.07 -6.81 8.43
C PHE A 65 -14.35 -7.77 9.36
N ASN A 66 -15.06 -8.73 9.97
CA ASN A 66 -14.46 -9.75 10.84
C ASN A 66 -13.72 -10.83 10.06
N ILE A 67 -14.19 -11.19 8.85
CA ILE A 67 -13.49 -12.16 7.99
C ILE A 67 -12.22 -11.54 7.37
N SER A 68 -12.21 -10.22 7.17
CA SER A 68 -11.15 -9.50 6.44
C SER A 68 -10.36 -8.52 7.31
N SER A 69 -10.32 -8.71 8.64
CA SER A 69 -9.72 -7.70 9.53
C SER A 69 -8.24 -7.47 9.26
N ASP A 70 -7.53 -8.51 8.83
CA ASP A 70 -6.13 -8.41 8.43
C ASP A 70 -6.08 -8.07 6.93
N LEU A 71 -6.02 -6.78 6.62
CA LEU A 71 -5.84 -6.25 5.27
C LEU A 71 -4.36 -6.12 4.87
N GLU A 72 -3.47 -6.35 5.82
CA GLU A 72 -2.02 -6.41 5.63
C GLU A 72 -1.42 -7.63 6.33
N PRO A 73 -0.46 -8.32 5.68
CA PRO A 73 0.27 -9.41 6.30
C PRO A 73 1.18 -8.86 7.41
N LYS A 74 1.31 -9.62 8.50
CA LYS A 74 2.32 -9.34 9.53
C LYS A 74 3.69 -9.80 9.05
N LEU A 75 4.72 -9.00 9.28
CA LEU A 75 6.11 -9.40 9.05
C LEU A 75 6.50 -10.48 10.08
N PRO A 76 6.81 -11.72 9.64
CA PRO A 76 7.14 -12.80 10.57
C PRO A 76 8.47 -12.52 11.27
N ALA A 77 8.62 -13.04 12.50
CA ALA A 77 9.75 -12.69 13.37
C ALA A 77 11.12 -13.04 12.77
N ASN A 78 11.20 -14.15 12.04
CA ASN A 78 12.40 -14.63 11.35
C ASN A 78 12.83 -13.72 10.17
N GLU A 79 11.95 -12.87 9.67
CA GLU A 79 12.25 -11.94 8.57
C GLU A 79 12.56 -10.52 9.03
N LYS A 80 12.29 -10.19 10.30
CA LYS A 80 12.45 -8.82 10.83
C LYS A 80 13.85 -8.27 10.64
N GLU A 81 14.88 -9.04 11.00
CA GLU A 81 16.27 -8.58 10.89
C GLU A 81 16.66 -8.33 9.44
N ALA A 82 16.29 -9.24 8.53
CA ALA A 82 16.54 -9.06 7.11
C ALA A 82 15.78 -7.84 6.57
N PHE A 83 14.52 -7.65 6.95
CA PHE A 83 13.72 -6.52 6.54
C PHE A 83 14.30 -5.17 6.99
N THR A 84 14.78 -5.08 8.24
CA THR A 84 15.45 -3.87 8.75
C THR A 84 16.69 -3.55 7.91
N LYS A 85 17.54 -4.55 7.62
CA LYS A 85 18.71 -4.34 6.75
C LYS A 85 18.30 -3.84 5.36
N ILE A 86 17.26 -4.42 4.75
CA ILE A 86 16.75 -3.97 3.45
C ILE A 86 16.24 -2.52 3.52
N ALA A 87 15.55 -2.13 4.59
CA ALA A 87 15.06 -0.77 4.76
C ALA A 87 16.22 0.25 4.87
N ASP A 88 17.26 -0.08 5.65
CA ASP A 88 18.46 0.75 5.78
C ASP A 88 19.19 0.87 4.43
N LEU A 89 19.34 -0.25 3.71
CA LEU A 89 19.92 -0.27 2.37
C LEU A 89 19.10 0.60 1.41
N ALA A 90 17.76 0.48 1.41
CA ALA A 90 16.89 1.23 0.52
C ALA A 90 16.93 2.76 0.78
N ALA A 91 17.27 3.18 2.01
CA ALA A 91 17.50 4.57 2.36
C ALA A 91 18.68 5.20 1.59
N THR A 92 19.71 4.40 1.32
CA THR A 92 20.96 4.88 0.73
C THR A 92 21.18 4.44 -0.72
N ASP A 93 20.72 3.24 -1.07
CA ASP A 93 20.96 2.58 -2.34
C ASP A 93 19.82 1.59 -2.63
N VAL A 94 18.79 2.10 -3.28
CA VAL A 94 17.60 1.34 -3.67
C VAL A 94 17.92 0.20 -4.66
N VAL A 95 18.97 0.34 -5.47
CA VAL A 95 19.39 -0.71 -6.43
C VAL A 95 20.02 -1.87 -5.68
N LYS A 96 20.89 -1.58 -4.71
CA LYS A 96 21.48 -2.62 -3.85
C LYS A 96 20.42 -3.29 -2.98
N ALA A 97 19.48 -2.52 -2.43
CA ALA A 97 18.35 -3.07 -1.68
C ALA A 97 17.50 -4.03 -2.53
N TYR A 98 17.25 -3.70 -3.79
CA TYR A 98 16.54 -4.57 -4.74
C TYR A 98 17.24 -5.93 -4.88
N PHE A 99 18.55 -5.94 -5.15
CA PHE A 99 19.29 -7.20 -5.35
C PHE A 99 19.45 -8.00 -4.04
N GLU A 100 19.66 -7.32 -2.92
CA GLU A 100 19.76 -7.95 -1.60
C GLU A 100 18.43 -8.56 -1.15
N LEU A 101 17.29 -7.91 -1.44
CA LEU A 101 15.98 -8.49 -1.14
C LEU A 101 15.66 -9.64 -2.09
N LYS A 102 15.95 -9.48 -3.38
CA LYS A 102 15.73 -10.51 -4.39
C LYS A 102 16.49 -11.81 -4.11
N SER A 103 17.69 -11.73 -3.53
CA SER A 103 18.48 -12.92 -3.15
C SER A 103 17.94 -13.63 -1.91
N LYS A 104 17.09 -12.97 -1.10
CA LYS A 104 16.48 -13.53 0.12
C LYS A 104 15.10 -14.11 -0.10
N ILE A 105 14.44 -13.81 -1.21
CA ILE A 105 13.10 -14.32 -1.50
C ILE A 105 13.16 -15.79 -1.89
N THR A 106 12.42 -16.60 -1.15
CA THR A 106 12.14 -18.02 -1.41
C THR A 106 10.62 -18.22 -1.55
N PRO A 107 10.16 -19.40 -1.98
CA PRO A 107 8.73 -19.72 -1.98
C PRO A 107 8.05 -19.53 -0.62
N GLU A 108 8.78 -19.76 0.48
CA GLU A 108 8.32 -19.68 1.87
C GLU A 108 8.41 -18.26 2.45
N SER A 109 9.09 -17.32 1.79
CA SER A 109 9.15 -15.93 2.25
C SER A 109 7.76 -15.30 2.30
N SER A 110 7.57 -14.36 3.22
CA SER A 110 6.26 -13.72 3.41
C SER A 110 5.82 -12.89 2.20
N ALA A 111 4.52 -12.62 2.14
CA ALA A 111 3.94 -11.66 1.20
C ALA A 111 4.53 -10.24 1.36
N VAL A 112 5.09 -9.90 2.53
CA VAL A 112 5.74 -8.59 2.77
C VAL A 112 6.98 -8.45 1.90
N PHE A 113 7.83 -9.48 1.81
CA PHE A 113 9.05 -9.44 0.98
C PHE A 113 8.70 -9.30 -0.51
N ASP A 114 7.73 -10.05 -1.00
CA ASP A 114 7.25 -9.96 -2.38
C ASP A 114 6.70 -8.55 -2.68
N PHE A 115 5.87 -8.01 -1.78
CA PHE A 115 5.33 -6.66 -1.92
C PHE A 115 6.42 -5.58 -1.91
N THR A 116 7.39 -5.69 -1.01
CA THR A 116 8.52 -4.75 -0.92
C THR A 116 9.37 -4.81 -2.18
N LEU A 117 9.69 -6.01 -2.70
CA LEU A 117 10.46 -6.14 -3.93
C LEU A 117 9.70 -5.59 -5.13
N GLY A 118 8.40 -5.85 -5.22
CA GLY A 118 7.54 -5.28 -6.27
C GLY A 118 7.49 -3.76 -6.22
N SER A 119 7.38 -3.19 -5.01
CA SER A 119 7.39 -1.74 -4.81
C SER A 119 8.73 -1.10 -5.20
N ILE A 120 9.86 -1.73 -4.82
CA ILE A 120 11.20 -1.27 -5.21
C ILE A 120 11.39 -1.41 -6.74
N ALA A 121 10.94 -2.52 -7.33
CA ALA A 121 11.02 -2.73 -8.78
C ALA A 121 10.26 -1.64 -9.56
N TYR A 122 9.10 -1.22 -9.06
CA TYR A 122 8.33 -0.13 -9.65
C TYR A 122 9.12 1.19 -9.60
N GLN A 123 9.74 1.52 -8.46
CA GLN A 123 10.60 2.71 -8.33
C GLN A 123 11.80 2.69 -9.29
N LEU A 124 12.34 1.51 -9.57
CA LEU A 124 13.43 1.31 -10.53
C LEU A 124 12.98 1.30 -11.99
N ASN A 125 11.74 1.72 -12.27
CA ASN A 125 11.14 1.75 -13.60
C ASN A 125 11.11 0.35 -14.27
N ARG A 126 10.81 -0.68 -13.48
CA ARG A 126 10.66 -2.08 -13.93
C ARG A 126 9.22 -2.58 -13.71
N PRO A 127 8.21 -2.01 -14.39
CA PRO A 127 6.80 -2.29 -14.13
C PRO A 127 6.43 -3.78 -14.33
N ASN A 128 7.00 -4.44 -15.34
CA ASN A 128 6.75 -5.86 -15.59
C ASN A 128 7.25 -6.76 -14.45
N GLU A 129 8.38 -6.41 -13.82
CA GLU A 129 8.87 -7.14 -12.65
C GLU A 129 8.05 -6.79 -11.41
N ALA A 130 7.69 -5.52 -11.25
CA ALA A 130 6.85 -5.05 -10.16
C ALA A 130 5.51 -5.80 -10.12
N ALA A 131 4.82 -5.91 -11.26
CA ALA A 131 3.56 -6.65 -11.37
C ALA A 131 3.73 -8.11 -10.92
N LYS A 132 4.77 -8.81 -11.39
CA LYS A 132 5.02 -10.21 -11.03
C LYS A 132 5.15 -10.43 -9.52
N TYR A 133 5.90 -9.55 -8.83
CA TYR A 133 6.09 -9.67 -7.38
C TYR A 133 4.85 -9.23 -6.60
N LEU A 134 4.13 -8.20 -7.05
CA LEU A 134 2.89 -7.78 -6.40
C LEU A 134 1.77 -8.83 -6.56
N GLU A 135 1.68 -9.50 -7.70
CA GLU A 135 0.80 -10.67 -7.88
C GLU A 135 1.22 -11.84 -6.99
N SER A 136 2.52 -12.03 -6.76
CA SER A 136 3.00 -13.03 -5.80
C SER A 136 2.57 -12.69 -4.37
N ALA A 137 2.66 -11.42 -3.99
CA ALA A 137 2.20 -10.94 -2.69
C ALA A 137 0.69 -11.16 -2.50
N THR A 138 -0.15 -10.93 -3.53
CA THR A 138 -1.59 -11.19 -3.45
C THR A 138 -1.92 -12.68 -3.46
N ARG A 139 -1.14 -13.54 -4.12
CA ARG A 139 -1.29 -15.00 -3.99
C ARG A 139 -0.96 -15.50 -2.59
N LYS A 140 0.12 -14.98 -1.97
CA LYS A 140 0.52 -15.34 -0.60
C LYS A 140 -0.41 -14.75 0.46
N PHE A 141 -0.98 -13.57 0.20
CA PHE A 141 -1.94 -12.90 1.08
C PHE A 141 -3.10 -12.29 0.27
N PRO A 142 -4.19 -13.04 0.03
CA PRO A 142 -5.30 -12.60 -0.82
C PRO A 142 -6.03 -11.33 -0.38
N ALA A 143 -5.87 -10.92 0.88
CA ALA A 143 -6.46 -9.68 1.38
C ALA A 143 -5.53 -8.45 1.26
N TYR A 144 -4.37 -8.54 0.56
CA TYR A 144 -3.35 -7.50 0.58
C TYR A 144 -3.76 -6.26 -0.24
N LEU A 145 -4.55 -5.37 0.35
CA LEU A 145 -5.11 -4.21 -0.35
C LEU A 145 -4.05 -3.31 -0.99
N ARG A 146 -2.91 -3.12 -0.32
CA ARG A 146 -1.80 -2.32 -0.86
C ARG A 146 -1.19 -2.94 -2.12
N ALA A 147 -1.09 -4.28 -2.19
CA ALA A 147 -0.57 -4.95 -3.37
C ALA A 147 -1.52 -4.76 -4.57
N TYR A 148 -2.84 -4.92 -4.37
CA TYR A 148 -3.85 -4.64 -5.40
C TYR A 148 -3.86 -3.19 -5.85
N LYS A 149 -3.73 -2.24 -4.90
CA LYS A 149 -3.60 -0.82 -5.23
C LYS A 149 -2.41 -0.57 -6.15
N ASN A 150 -1.25 -1.15 -5.82
CA ASN A 150 -0.05 -0.97 -6.64
C ASN A 150 -0.19 -1.65 -8.01
N LEU A 151 -0.84 -2.82 -8.09
CA LEU A 151 -1.14 -3.48 -9.37
C LEU A 151 -2.01 -2.61 -10.27
N GLY A 152 -3.05 -1.97 -9.72
CA GLY A 152 -3.90 -1.06 -10.46
C GLY A 152 -3.23 0.25 -10.91
N LEU A 153 -2.02 0.56 -10.41
CA LEU A 153 -1.20 1.65 -10.94
C LEU A 153 -0.27 1.20 -12.08
N ILE A 154 -0.01 -0.10 -12.17
CA ILE A 154 0.92 -0.70 -13.15
C ILE A 154 0.16 -1.22 -14.38
N GLN A 155 -1.07 -1.70 -14.21
CA GLN A 155 -1.89 -2.37 -15.22
C GLN A 155 -3.00 -1.47 -15.76
#